data_AF-A0A179SCL6-F1
#
_entry.id   AF-A0A179SCL6-F1
#
_cell.length_a   1.000
_cell.length_b   1.000
_cell.length_c   1.000
_cell.angle_alpha   90.00
_cell.angle_beta   90.00
_cell.angle_gamma   90.00
#
_symmetry.space_group_name_H-M   'P 1'
#
loop_
_entity.id
_entity.type
_entity.pdbx_description
1 polymer ?
#
loop_
_entity_poly.entity_id
_entity_poly.type
_entity_poly.pdbx_seq_one_letter_code
_entity_poly.pdbx_strand_id
1 'polypeptide(L)'
;MTGLRTLAIDFETANERRDSPCAVGLAWIEGGRVVRRETRLIRPAEMRFSPGNIRVHGIRPRDVERAPSFPEAMAPFLPEIAGSLVLAHNASFDVGVLAATLRAYGLPQPAYASLCTVQLARRHWPGEGGQGQGTYRLSSLAARVGVTFRHHDAGEDAYACAEIALAVMREAGAPDIASLARRLGLARDRAGEGARAPDGIAARALRGVAPSRARAPVLHFVVRGSTGTPYDVRLVEGRDGLRLRCSCAGARFRPDCRHVRALANGEIDALLSDNPGDVAALAGLLRVG
;
A
#
# COMPACT_ATOMS: atom_id res chain seq x y z
N MET A 1 19.15 16.55 -7.63
CA MET A 1 18.27 16.91 -6.50
C MET A 1 17.46 15.69 -6.13
N THR A 2 17.81 15.01 -5.04
CA THR A 2 17.01 13.87 -4.55
C THR A 2 15.69 14.41 -4.01
N GLY A 3 14.61 14.28 -4.79
CA GLY A 3 13.27 14.59 -4.32
C GLY A 3 12.94 13.79 -3.06
N LEU A 4 12.08 14.36 -2.22
CA LEU A 4 11.62 13.70 -1.01
C LEU A 4 10.91 12.38 -1.40
N ARG A 5 11.34 11.25 -0.83
CA ARG A 5 10.73 9.94 -1.11
C ARG A 5 9.26 10.01 -0.70
N THR A 6 8.34 9.53 -1.53
CA THR A 6 6.90 9.60 -1.26
C THR A 6 6.30 8.21 -1.24
N LEU A 7 5.48 7.92 -0.24
CA LEU A 7 4.77 6.65 -0.14
C LEU A 7 3.40 6.84 0.50
N ALA A 8 2.44 6.00 0.15
CA ALA A 8 1.17 5.88 0.85
C ALA A 8 1.22 4.75 1.88
N ILE A 9 0.52 4.93 3.00
CA ILE A 9 0.34 3.94 4.04
C ILE A 9 -1.14 3.80 4.38
N ASP A 10 -1.55 2.58 4.70
CA ASP A 10 -2.88 2.26 5.19
C ASP A 10 -2.77 1.14 6.24
N PHE A 11 -3.38 1.33 7.40
CA PHE A 11 -3.40 0.34 8.48
C PHE A 11 -4.78 -0.23 8.70
N GLU A 12 -4.84 -1.54 8.89
CA GLU A 12 -6.00 -2.20 9.48
C GLU A 12 -5.74 -2.48 10.96
N THR A 13 -6.72 -2.22 11.82
CA THR A 13 -6.61 -2.48 13.26
C THR A 13 -7.49 -3.63 13.70
N ALA A 14 -7.00 -4.45 14.63
CA ALA A 14 -7.75 -5.57 15.19
C ALA A 14 -8.98 -5.08 15.97
N ASN A 15 -8.88 -3.92 16.61
CA ASN A 15 -9.94 -3.33 17.42
C ASN A 15 -9.90 -1.79 17.36
N GLU A 16 -10.68 -1.13 18.21
CA GLU A 16 -10.81 0.33 18.28
C GLU A 16 -9.54 1.07 18.70
N ARG A 17 -8.55 0.35 19.25
CA ARG A 17 -7.30 0.96 19.71
C ARG A 17 -6.34 1.18 18.55
N ARG A 18 -5.72 2.36 18.51
CA ARG A 18 -4.72 2.73 17.50
C ARG A 18 -3.40 1.96 17.63
N ASP A 19 -3.14 1.29 18.75
CA ASP A 19 -1.96 0.45 18.96
C ASP A 19 -2.22 -1.04 18.68
N SER A 20 -3.30 -1.35 17.95
CA SER A 20 -3.71 -2.73 17.61
C SER A 20 -3.59 -3.10 16.12
N PRO A 21 -2.62 -2.61 15.33
CA PRO A 21 -2.58 -2.91 13.91
C PRO A 21 -2.47 -4.43 13.67
N CYS A 22 -3.28 -4.93 12.73
CA CYS A 22 -3.32 -6.31 12.29
C CYS A 22 -2.89 -6.49 10.82
N ALA A 23 -2.84 -5.41 10.05
CA ALA A 23 -2.16 -5.36 8.76
C ALA A 23 -1.68 -3.93 8.43
N VAL A 24 -0.78 -3.83 7.48
CA VAL A 24 -0.33 -2.58 6.88
C VAL A 24 -0.13 -2.77 5.38
N GLY A 25 -0.58 -1.80 4.60
CA GLY A 25 -0.26 -1.64 3.20
C GLY A 25 0.63 -0.44 2.97
N LEU A 26 1.55 -0.56 2.02
CA LEU A 26 2.46 0.50 1.61
C LEU A 26 2.54 0.57 0.08
N ALA A 27 2.54 1.78 -0.48
CA ALA A 27 2.73 2.01 -1.92
C ALA A 27 3.74 3.14 -2.16
N TRP A 28 4.85 2.88 -2.85
CA TRP A 28 5.90 3.86 -3.09
C TRP A 28 5.72 4.55 -4.44
N ILE A 29 5.96 5.86 -4.46
CA ILE A 29 5.81 6.70 -5.64
C ILE A 29 7.17 7.22 -6.08
N GLU A 30 7.53 6.95 -7.33
CA GLU A 30 8.73 7.48 -7.98
C GLU A 30 8.42 7.85 -9.43
N GLY A 31 8.94 8.98 -9.91
CA GLY A 31 8.73 9.42 -11.29
C GLY A 31 7.26 9.60 -11.68
N GLY A 32 6.40 9.98 -10.73
CA GLY A 32 4.98 10.23 -11.00
C GLY A 32 4.11 8.98 -11.15
N ARG A 33 4.59 7.81 -10.70
CA ARG A 33 3.85 6.54 -10.69
C ARG A 33 4.17 5.71 -9.46
N VAL A 34 3.29 4.77 -9.11
CA VAL A 34 3.59 3.76 -8.09
C VAL A 34 4.60 2.76 -8.65
N VAL A 35 5.67 2.49 -7.90
CA VAL A 35 6.77 1.59 -8.32
C VAL A 35 6.89 0.33 -7.48
N ARG A 36 6.27 0.33 -6.29
CA ARG A 36 6.30 -0.80 -5.36
C ARG A 36 5.03 -0.78 -4.52
N ARG A 37 4.48 -1.96 -4.25
CA ARG A 37 3.37 -2.19 -3.32
C ARG A 37 3.75 -3.32 -2.38
N GLU A 38 3.38 -3.20 -1.12
CA GLU A 38 3.63 -4.21 -0.10
C GLU A 38 2.43 -4.30 0.84
N THR A 39 2.09 -5.51 1.24
CA THR A 39 1.16 -5.76 2.35
C THR A 39 1.86 -6.63 3.39
N ARG A 40 1.70 -6.32 4.68
CA ARG A 40 2.12 -7.19 5.77
C ARG A 40 0.96 -7.42 6.74
N LEU A 41 0.75 -8.69 7.08
CA LEU A 41 -0.02 -9.03 8.27
C LEU A 41 0.85 -8.77 9.50
N ILE A 42 0.21 -8.32 10.57
CA ILE A 42 0.83 -7.98 11.84
C ILE A 42 0.09 -8.75 12.92
N ARG A 43 0.82 -9.45 13.77
CA ARG A 43 0.26 -10.01 15.00
C ARG A 43 0.15 -8.88 16.03
N PRO A 44 -1.06 -8.45 16.43
CA PRO A 44 -1.22 -7.38 17.41
C PRO A 44 -0.68 -7.82 18.78
N ALA A 45 -0.33 -6.84 19.62
CA ALA A 45 0.17 -7.12 20.98
C ALA A 45 -0.88 -7.85 21.84
N GLU A 46 -2.16 -7.52 21.64
CA GLU A 46 -3.31 -8.18 22.25
C GLU A 46 -4.15 -8.85 21.15
N MET A 47 -4.38 -10.16 21.25
CA MET A 47 -5.16 -10.93 20.27
C MET A 47 -6.68 -10.75 20.45
N ARG A 48 -7.12 -9.50 20.70
CA ARG A 48 -8.53 -9.11 20.79
C ARG A 48 -8.96 -8.48 19.48
N PHE A 49 -9.92 -9.12 18.79
CA PHE A 49 -10.50 -8.60 17.56
C PHE A 49 -11.94 -8.18 17.76
N SER A 50 -12.26 -6.96 17.36
CA SER A 50 -13.64 -6.48 17.38
C SER A 50 -14.40 -7.04 16.16
N PRO A 51 -15.66 -7.48 16.31
CA PRO A 51 -16.47 -7.91 15.16
C PRO A 51 -16.69 -6.80 14.12
N GLY A 52 -16.65 -5.53 14.52
CA GLY A 52 -16.78 -4.38 13.62
C GLY A 52 -15.57 -4.26 12.69
N ASN A 53 -14.36 -4.33 13.24
CA ASN A 53 -13.12 -4.29 12.47
C ASN A 53 -13.02 -5.48 11.50
N ILE A 54 -13.29 -6.71 11.98
CA ILE A 54 -13.34 -7.90 11.11
C ILE A 54 -14.32 -7.72 9.95
N ARG A 55 -15.47 -7.08 10.18
CA ARG A 55 -16.47 -6.86 9.13
C ARG A 55 -15.97 -5.90 8.04
N VAL A 56 -15.13 -4.94 8.40
CA VAL A 56 -14.51 -3.99 7.47
C VAL A 56 -13.48 -4.72 6.61
N HIS A 57 -12.42 -5.26 7.21
CA HIS A 57 -11.24 -5.77 6.48
C HIS A 57 -11.17 -7.28 6.29
N GLY A 58 -12.06 -8.05 6.92
CA GLY A 58 -12.10 -9.51 6.81
C GLY A 58 -11.00 -10.29 7.55
N ILE A 59 -9.89 -9.66 7.94
CA ILE A 59 -8.82 -10.26 8.76
C ILE A 59 -9.34 -10.79 10.10
N ARG A 60 -9.07 -12.07 10.39
CA ARG A 60 -9.46 -12.76 11.63
C ARG A 60 -8.24 -13.09 12.48
N PRO A 61 -8.41 -13.37 13.79
CA PRO A 61 -7.30 -13.75 14.68
C PRO A 61 -6.40 -14.86 14.12
N ARG A 62 -6.99 -15.90 13.52
CA ARG A 62 -6.27 -17.04 12.92
C ARG A 62 -5.36 -16.65 11.74
N ASP A 63 -5.65 -15.55 11.05
CA ASP A 63 -4.89 -15.12 9.88
C ASP A 63 -3.56 -14.48 10.31
N VAL A 64 -3.51 -13.92 11.53
CA VAL A 64 -2.34 -13.21 12.07
C VAL A 64 -1.65 -13.92 13.24
N GLU A 65 -2.18 -15.04 13.72
CA GLU A 65 -1.65 -15.77 14.88
C GLU A 65 -0.16 -16.14 14.72
N ARG A 66 0.25 -16.44 13.48
CA ARG A 66 1.65 -16.75 13.12
C ARG A 66 2.36 -15.63 12.36
N ALA A 67 1.73 -14.46 12.25
CA ALA A 67 2.35 -13.31 11.61
C ALA A 67 3.42 -12.69 12.51
N PRO A 68 4.37 -11.93 11.93
CA PRO A 68 5.33 -11.17 12.71
C PRO A 68 4.63 -10.13 13.60
N SER A 69 5.23 -9.82 14.76
CA SER A 69 4.83 -8.68 15.56
C SER A 69 5.08 -7.35 14.82
N PHE A 70 4.50 -6.25 15.30
CA PHE A 70 4.67 -4.94 14.66
C PHE A 70 6.14 -4.54 14.45
N PRO A 71 7.06 -4.66 15.43
CA PRO A 71 8.47 -4.33 15.24
C PRO A 71 9.12 -5.11 14.10
N GLU A 72 8.81 -6.40 13.97
CA GLU A 72 9.38 -7.28 12.94
C GLU A 72 8.79 -6.96 11.56
N ALA A 73 7.48 -6.76 11.48
CA ALA A 73 6.78 -6.45 10.24
C ALA A 73 7.19 -5.09 9.66
N MET A 74 7.43 -4.09 10.53
CA MET A 74 7.75 -2.72 10.12
C MET A 74 9.25 -2.43 10.02
N ALA A 75 10.13 -3.25 10.59
CA ALA A 75 11.58 -3.03 10.56
C ALA A 75 12.14 -2.68 9.17
N PRO A 76 11.74 -3.35 8.06
CA PRO A 76 12.25 -3.01 6.73
C PRO A 76 11.81 -1.63 6.22
N PHE A 77 10.68 -1.11 6.70
CA PHE A 77 10.03 0.07 6.13
C PHE A 77 10.26 1.35 6.93
N LEU A 78 10.50 1.26 8.25
CA LEU A 78 10.76 2.44 9.09
C LEU A 78 11.89 3.34 8.56
N PRO A 79 13.02 2.80 8.05
CA PRO A 79 14.06 3.62 7.42
C PRO A 79 13.61 4.31 6.12
N GLU A 80 12.67 3.72 5.39
CA GLU A 80 12.12 4.30 4.16
C GLU A 80 11.08 5.40 4.45
N ILE A 81 10.34 5.26 5.55
CA ILE A 81 9.39 6.27 6.07
C ILE A 81 10.15 7.49 6.59
N ALA A 82 11.32 7.30 7.21
CA ALA A 82 12.14 8.39 7.70
C ALA A 82 12.56 9.33 6.55
N GLY A 83 12.28 10.62 6.72
CA GLY A 83 12.55 11.68 5.73
C GLY A 83 11.60 11.67 4.52
N SER A 84 10.52 10.88 4.54
CA SER A 84 9.57 10.77 3.43
C SER A 84 8.37 11.72 3.54
N LEU A 85 7.59 11.80 2.47
CA LEU A 85 6.21 12.28 2.46
C LEU A 85 5.29 11.06 2.51
N VAL A 86 4.61 10.90 3.64
CA VAL A 86 3.64 9.84 3.88
C VAL A 86 2.26 10.31 3.48
N LEU A 87 1.64 9.61 2.55
CA LEU A 87 0.26 9.83 2.13
C LEU A 87 -0.64 8.85 2.89
N ALA A 88 -1.82 9.30 3.29
CA ALA A 88 -2.84 8.43 3.85
C ALA A 88 -4.23 9.01 3.57
N HIS A 89 -5.22 8.13 3.46
CA HIS A 89 -6.60 8.52 3.25
C HIS A 89 -7.26 8.71 4.61
N ASN A 90 -7.63 9.95 4.95
CA ASN A 90 -7.91 10.34 6.34
C ASN A 90 -6.67 10.19 7.25
N ALA A 91 -5.54 10.80 6.85
CA ALA A 91 -4.22 10.60 7.43
C ALA A 91 -4.10 10.65 8.97
N SER A 92 -4.98 11.38 9.65
CA SER A 92 -5.02 11.41 11.13
C SER A 92 -5.21 10.04 11.79
N PHE A 93 -5.82 9.08 11.07
CA PHE A 93 -5.99 7.71 11.51
C PHE A 93 -4.67 6.95 11.42
N ASP A 94 -4.13 6.74 10.22
CA ASP A 94 -2.94 5.91 9.97
C ASP A 94 -1.68 6.44 10.63
N VAL A 95 -1.46 7.76 10.57
CA VAL A 95 -0.36 8.41 11.29
C VAL A 95 -0.51 8.22 12.80
N GLY A 96 -1.76 8.23 13.28
CA GLY A 96 -2.09 7.94 14.66
C GLY A 96 -1.83 6.49 15.06
N VAL A 97 -2.12 5.52 14.17
CA VAL A 97 -1.83 4.09 14.36
C VAL A 97 -0.33 3.85 14.44
N LEU A 98 0.44 4.38 13.48
CA LEU A 98 1.90 4.29 13.46
C LEU A 98 2.49 4.84 14.77
N ALA A 99 2.10 6.07 15.15
CA ALA A 99 2.65 6.72 16.34
C ALA A 99 2.23 6.03 17.65
N ALA A 100 0.98 5.57 17.77
CA ALA A 100 0.52 4.85 18.95
C ALA A 100 1.21 3.49 19.10
N THR A 101 1.37 2.76 17.99
CA THR A 101 2.01 1.44 18.02
C THR A 101 3.50 1.55 18.30
N LEU A 102 4.20 2.52 17.68
CA LEU A 102 5.62 2.78 18.00
C LEU A 102 5.81 3.08 19.49
N ARG A 103 4.95 3.93 20.08
CA ARG A 103 4.98 4.18 21.54
C ARG A 103 4.71 2.93 22.37
N ALA A 104 3.71 2.13 22.01
CA ALA A 104 3.36 0.91 22.73
C ALA A 104 4.50 -0.11 22.77
N TYR A 105 5.32 -0.18 21.71
CA TYR A 105 6.50 -1.04 21.62
C TYR A 105 7.81 -0.35 22.07
N GLY A 106 7.76 0.91 22.53
CA GLY A 106 8.97 1.66 22.93
C GLY A 106 9.92 1.95 21.77
N LEU A 107 9.41 2.01 20.54
CA LEU A 107 10.17 2.28 19.32
C LEU A 107 10.23 3.78 19.01
N PRO A 108 11.32 4.26 18.37
CA PRO A 108 11.47 5.66 18.01
C PRO A 108 10.48 6.06 16.89
N GLN A 109 9.93 7.26 16.99
CA GLN A 109 9.14 7.87 15.92
C GLN A 109 10.06 8.39 14.81
N PRO A 110 9.96 7.87 13.56
CA PRO A 110 10.72 8.43 12.45
C PRO A 110 10.23 9.85 12.14
N ALA A 111 11.16 10.71 11.73
CA ALA A 111 10.81 12.04 11.25
C ALA A 111 10.22 11.94 9.83
N TYR A 112 9.01 12.44 9.59
CA TYR A 112 8.40 12.48 8.25
C TYR A 112 7.36 13.58 8.15
N ALA A 113 7.00 13.94 6.92
CA ALA A 113 5.87 14.80 6.62
C ALA A 113 4.67 13.94 6.20
N SER A 114 3.44 14.29 6.56
CA SER A 114 2.24 13.61 6.08
C SER A 114 1.29 14.52 5.33
N LEU A 115 0.52 13.93 4.39
CA LEU A 115 -0.47 14.63 3.59
C LEU A 115 -1.72 13.75 3.39
N CYS A 116 -2.90 14.36 3.55
CA CYS A 116 -4.17 13.67 3.52
C CYS A 116 -4.83 13.75 2.13
N THR A 117 -5.14 12.61 1.52
CA THR A 117 -5.76 12.57 0.18
C THR A 117 -7.19 13.07 0.17
N VAL A 118 -7.92 12.99 1.30
CA VAL A 118 -9.23 13.64 1.46
C VAL A 118 -9.10 15.17 1.34
N GLN A 119 -8.05 15.75 1.93
CA GLN A 119 -7.82 17.19 1.86
C GLN A 119 -7.40 17.63 0.45
N LEU A 120 -6.54 16.84 -0.21
CA LEU A 120 -6.19 17.03 -1.61
C LEU A 120 -7.43 17.05 -2.50
N ALA A 121 -8.26 16.00 -2.41
CA ALA A 121 -9.47 15.87 -3.21
C ALA A 121 -10.45 17.02 -2.95
N ARG A 122 -10.69 17.41 -1.69
CA ARG A 122 -11.58 18.54 -1.36
C ARG A 122 -11.12 19.88 -1.93
N ARG A 123 -9.80 20.10 -1.99
CA ARG A 123 -9.23 21.35 -2.53
C ARG A 123 -9.27 21.37 -4.05
N HIS A 124 -9.01 20.24 -4.69
CA HIS A 124 -8.87 20.16 -6.15
C HIS A 124 -10.19 19.87 -6.87
N TRP A 125 -11.09 19.09 -6.27
CA TRP A 125 -12.43 18.80 -6.78
C TRP A 125 -13.51 19.39 -5.86
N PRO A 126 -13.60 20.73 -5.73
CA PRO A 126 -14.65 21.36 -4.93
C PRO A 126 -16.02 21.13 -5.58
N GLY A 127 -17.06 20.92 -4.76
CA GLY A 127 -18.45 20.94 -5.24
C GLY A 127 -19.09 19.60 -5.60
N GLU A 128 -18.42 18.46 -5.46
CA GLU A 128 -19.11 17.14 -5.48
C GLU A 128 -19.90 16.86 -4.17
N GLY A 129 -20.24 17.92 -3.45
CA GLY A 129 -20.83 17.89 -2.11
C GLY A 129 -22.24 18.46 -2.06
N GLY A 130 -23.24 17.57 -2.10
CA GLY A 130 -24.17 17.58 -0.97
C GLY A 130 -23.40 17.13 0.27
N GLN A 131 -23.74 17.65 1.46
CA GLN A 131 -23.00 17.44 2.72
C GLN A 131 -23.00 16.00 3.27
N GLY A 132 -22.80 14.98 2.44
CA GLY A 132 -22.69 13.58 2.84
C GLY A 132 -21.24 13.13 2.93
N GLN A 133 -20.90 12.38 3.98
CA GLN A 133 -19.60 11.71 4.19
C GLN A 133 -19.26 10.64 3.12
N GLY A 134 -20.03 10.54 2.02
CA GLY A 134 -19.91 9.52 0.99
C GLY A 134 -18.91 9.84 -0.12
N THR A 135 -18.87 11.08 -0.61
CA THR A 135 -18.18 11.41 -1.88
C THR A 135 -16.65 11.33 -1.81
N TYR A 136 -16.07 11.61 -0.65
CA TYR A 136 -14.61 11.58 -0.44
C TYR A 136 -14.14 10.29 0.23
N ARG A 137 -14.97 9.24 0.23
CA ARG A 137 -14.50 7.91 0.65
C ARG A 137 -13.44 7.43 -0.34
N LEU A 138 -12.52 6.60 0.15
CA LEU A 138 -11.45 6.04 -0.67
C LEU A 138 -12.01 5.38 -1.93
N SER A 139 -13.05 4.56 -1.78
CA SER A 139 -13.73 3.88 -2.89
C SER A 139 -14.32 4.84 -3.92
N SER A 140 -14.93 5.95 -3.48
CA SER A 140 -15.51 6.95 -4.38
C SER A 140 -14.43 7.70 -5.17
N LEU A 141 -13.34 8.10 -4.50
CA LEU A 141 -12.24 8.80 -5.17
C LEU A 141 -11.41 7.86 -6.06
N ALA A 142 -11.23 6.61 -5.66
CA ALA A 142 -10.57 5.61 -6.48
C ALA A 142 -11.35 5.34 -7.76
N ALA A 143 -12.68 5.16 -7.66
CA ALA A 143 -13.55 5.01 -8.83
C ALA A 143 -13.45 6.21 -9.77
N ARG A 144 -13.39 7.43 -9.24
CA ARG A 144 -13.21 8.66 -10.03
C ARG A 144 -11.92 8.64 -10.85
N VAL A 145 -10.82 8.19 -10.26
CA VAL A 145 -9.51 8.20 -10.92
C VAL A 145 -9.26 6.93 -11.76
N GLY A 146 -10.28 6.09 -11.94
CA GLY A 146 -10.18 4.84 -12.69
C GLY A 146 -9.29 3.82 -11.97
N VAL A 147 -9.49 3.66 -10.66
CA VAL A 147 -8.87 2.60 -9.85
C VAL A 147 -9.96 1.73 -9.27
N THR A 148 -10.03 0.50 -9.75
CA THR A 148 -10.83 -0.57 -9.16
C THR A 148 -9.95 -1.44 -8.27
N PHE A 149 -10.35 -1.63 -7.01
CA PHE A 149 -9.57 -2.37 -6.01
C PHE A 149 -10.49 -3.17 -5.07
N ARG A 150 -9.95 -4.18 -4.39
CA ARG A 150 -10.70 -4.88 -3.33
C ARG A 150 -10.67 -4.00 -2.08
N HIS A 151 -11.79 -3.36 -1.77
CA HIS A 151 -11.92 -2.48 -0.62
C HIS A 151 -11.58 -3.21 0.69
N HIS A 152 -10.74 -2.59 1.52
CA HIS A 152 -10.27 -3.10 2.82
C HIS A 152 -9.24 -4.24 2.74
N ASP A 153 -8.49 -4.29 1.62
CA ASP A 153 -7.15 -4.89 1.61
C ASP A 153 -6.14 -3.75 1.76
N ALA A 154 -5.37 -3.75 2.84
CA ALA A 154 -4.50 -2.63 3.18
C ALA A 154 -3.54 -2.23 2.03
N GLY A 155 -3.04 -3.20 1.25
CA GLY A 155 -2.14 -2.90 0.13
C GLY A 155 -2.85 -2.24 -1.03
N GLU A 156 -4.06 -2.69 -1.33
CA GLU A 156 -4.93 -2.11 -2.34
C GLU A 156 -5.43 -0.70 -1.93
N ASP A 157 -5.76 -0.51 -0.65
CA ASP A 157 -6.20 0.77 -0.09
C ASP A 157 -5.04 1.79 -0.11
N ALA A 158 -3.82 1.38 0.26
CA ALA A 158 -2.61 2.21 0.14
C ALA A 158 -2.30 2.57 -1.33
N TYR A 159 -2.48 1.63 -2.26
CA TYR A 159 -2.33 1.91 -3.69
C TYR A 159 -3.36 2.92 -4.20
N ALA A 160 -4.64 2.72 -3.88
CA ALA A 160 -5.70 3.65 -4.26
C ALA A 160 -5.42 5.06 -3.70
N CYS A 161 -4.94 5.16 -2.46
CA CYS A 161 -4.50 6.41 -1.85
C CYS A 161 -3.38 7.09 -2.68
N ALA A 162 -2.37 6.34 -3.09
CA ALA A 162 -1.28 6.84 -3.93
C ALA A 162 -1.78 7.33 -5.31
N GLU A 163 -2.63 6.56 -5.98
CA GLU A 163 -3.16 6.91 -7.29
C GLU A 163 -4.07 8.14 -7.25
N ILE A 164 -4.87 8.32 -6.20
CA ILE A 164 -5.66 9.54 -6.00
C ILE A 164 -4.74 10.76 -5.93
N ALA A 165 -3.65 10.69 -5.15
CA ALA A 165 -2.71 11.80 -5.05
C ALA A 165 -2.00 12.08 -6.39
N LEU A 166 -1.64 11.04 -7.14
CA LEU A 166 -1.04 11.15 -8.46
C LEU A 166 -2.00 11.73 -9.51
N ALA A 167 -3.28 11.36 -9.47
CA ALA A 167 -4.30 11.92 -10.36
C ALA A 167 -4.47 13.43 -10.11
N VAL A 168 -4.63 13.83 -8.85
CA VAL A 168 -4.70 15.26 -8.48
C VAL A 168 -3.42 16.00 -8.90
N MET A 169 -2.25 15.40 -8.70
CA MET A 169 -0.96 15.97 -9.13
C MET A 169 -0.92 16.20 -10.65
N ARG A 170 -1.32 15.19 -11.43
CA ARG A 170 -1.35 15.25 -12.90
C ARG A 170 -2.32 16.32 -13.40
N GLU A 171 -3.54 16.33 -12.89
CA GLU A 171 -4.57 17.32 -13.26
C GLU A 171 -4.17 18.75 -12.89
N ALA A 172 -3.53 18.95 -11.74
CA ALA A 172 -3.03 20.25 -11.31
C ALA A 172 -1.72 20.68 -12.01
N GLY A 173 -1.18 19.85 -12.91
CA GLY A 173 0.11 20.09 -13.59
C GLY A 173 1.26 20.30 -12.62
N ALA A 174 1.25 19.63 -11.47
CA ALA A 174 2.29 19.73 -10.46
C ALA A 174 3.45 18.77 -10.78
N PRO A 175 4.72 19.20 -10.61
CA PRO A 175 5.87 18.36 -10.93
C PRO A 175 6.04 17.19 -9.94
N ASP A 176 5.55 17.36 -8.71
CA ASP A 176 5.56 16.34 -7.65
C ASP A 176 4.46 16.63 -6.62
N ILE A 177 4.17 15.66 -5.75
CA ILE A 177 3.11 15.74 -4.74
C ILE A 177 3.43 16.78 -3.65
N ALA A 178 4.71 17.00 -3.34
CA ALA A 178 5.10 18.03 -2.38
C ALA A 178 4.81 19.45 -2.91
N SER A 179 5.00 19.67 -4.20
CA SER A 179 4.69 20.91 -4.91
C SER A 179 3.19 21.08 -5.08
N LEU A 180 2.45 20.00 -5.33
CA LEU A 180 0.99 19.99 -5.29
C LEU A 180 0.47 20.50 -3.93
N ALA A 181 0.96 19.94 -2.82
CA ALA A 181 0.53 20.35 -1.47
C ALA A 181 0.75 21.85 -1.23
N ARG A 182 1.91 22.38 -1.65
CA ARG A 182 2.20 23.82 -1.58
C ARG A 182 1.24 24.66 -2.41
N ARG A 183 0.96 24.25 -3.66
CA ARG A 183 0.03 24.95 -4.57
C ARG A 183 -1.39 25.00 -3.99
N LEU A 184 -1.84 23.92 -3.36
CA LEU A 184 -3.17 23.83 -2.75
C LEU A 184 -3.25 24.47 -1.35
N GLY A 185 -2.15 25.06 -0.84
CA GLY A 185 -2.09 25.66 0.49
C GLY A 185 -2.31 24.65 1.63
N LEU A 186 -1.96 23.39 1.40
CA LEU A 186 -2.10 22.33 2.40
C LEU A 186 -0.83 22.23 3.24
N ALA A 187 -1.00 22.32 4.55
CA ALA A 187 0.06 22.03 5.50
C ALA A 187 0.44 20.54 5.40
N ARG A 188 1.73 20.27 5.60
CA ARG A 188 2.23 18.91 5.77
C ARG A 188 2.54 18.74 7.25
N ASP A 189 1.75 17.92 7.92
CA ASP A 189 1.97 17.64 9.34
C ASP A 189 3.30 16.91 9.51
N ARG A 190 4.09 17.32 10.51
CA ARG A 190 5.42 16.78 10.75
C ARG A 190 5.39 15.89 11.97
N ALA A 191 5.79 14.64 11.80
CA ALA A 191 6.01 13.70 12.90
C ALA A 191 7.50 13.62 13.22
N GLY A 192 7.85 13.36 14.49
CA GLY A 192 9.23 13.04 14.90
C GLY A 192 10.24 14.19 14.82
N GLU A 193 9.83 15.43 14.52
CA GLU A 193 10.72 16.58 14.56
C GLU A 193 11.19 16.87 15.99
N GLY A 194 12.52 16.88 16.20
CA GLY A 194 13.16 17.05 17.51
C GLY A 194 13.50 15.75 18.24
N ALA A 195 13.10 14.58 17.74
CA ALA A 195 13.54 13.30 18.28
C ALA A 195 14.99 13.01 17.84
N ARG A 196 15.90 12.86 18.81
CA ARG A 196 17.31 12.53 18.53
C ARG A 196 17.38 11.17 17.83
N ALA A 197 18.17 11.07 16.76
CA ALA A 197 18.45 9.77 16.12
C ALA A 197 19.00 8.80 17.19
N PRO A 198 18.55 7.54 17.22
CA PRO A 198 18.85 6.68 18.35
C PRO A 198 20.29 6.14 18.29
N ASP A 199 21.06 6.47 19.32
CA ASP A 199 22.23 5.70 19.78
C ASP A 199 21.75 4.73 20.87
N GLY A 200 21.77 3.42 20.60
CA GLY A 200 21.32 2.40 21.55
C GLY A 200 20.95 1.03 20.97
N ILE A 201 20.55 0.11 21.85
CA ILE A 201 20.27 -1.31 21.54
C ILE A 201 19.12 -1.46 20.52
N ALA A 202 18.03 -0.70 20.66
CA ALA A 202 16.90 -0.72 19.72
C ALA A 202 17.30 -0.28 18.30
N ALA A 203 18.22 0.69 18.20
CA ALA A 203 18.75 1.12 16.92
C ALA A 203 19.72 0.09 16.30
N ARG A 204 20.49 -0.63 17.12
CA ARG A 204 21.28 -1.79 16.67
C ARG A 204 20.41 -2.96 16.23
N ALA A 205 19.27 -3.21 16.88
CA ALA A 205 18.31 -4.24 16.47
C ALA A 205 17.68 -3.91 15.11
N LEU A 206 17.26 -2.66 14.89
CA LEU A 206 16.74 -2.20 13.59
C LEU A 206 17.81 -2.19 12.48
N ARG A 207 19.09 -1.95 12.82
CA ARG A 207 20.23 -2.03 11.89
C ARG A 207 20.74 -3.45 11.63
N GLY A 208 20.50 -4.37 12.55
CA GLY A 208 20.92 -5.78 12.47
C GLY A 208 20.02 -6.66 11.62
N VAL A 209 18.81 -6.18 11.30
CA VAL A 209 17.97 -6.80 10.27
C VAL A 209 18.53 -6.34 8.93
N ALA A 210 19.34 -7.21 8.30
CA ALA A 210 19.79 -6.97 6.94
C ALA A 210 18.56 -6.63 6.07
N PRO A 211 18.61 -5.59 5.22
CA PRO A 211 17.52 -5.34 4.28
C PRO A 211 17.26 -6.65 3.57
N SER A 212 16.03 -7.18 3.68
CA SER A 212 15.66 -8.32 2.85
C SER A 212 15.97 -7.87 1.43
N ARG A 213 16.85 -8.61 0.72
CA ARG A 213 17.12 -8.39 -0.70
C ARG A 213 15.82 -7.97 -1.35
N ALA A 214 15.83 -6.83 -2.05
CA ALA A 214 14.66 -6.27 -2.71
C ALA A 214 13.89 -7.42 -3.37
N ARG A 215 12.80 -7.84 -2.73
CA ARG A 215 11.99 -8.90 -3.29
C ARG A 215 11.42 -8.33 -4.57
N ALA A 216 11.46 -9.13 -5.64
CA ALA A 216 10.87 -8.75 -6.90
C ALA A 216 9.47 -8.17 -6.66
N PRO A 217 9.06 -7.13 -7.41
CA PRO A 217 7.76 -6.51 -7.22
C PRO A 217 6.68 -7.59 -7.21
N VAL A 218 5.86 -7.60 -6.16
CA VAL A 218 4.74 -8.54 -6.05
C VAL A 218 3.67 -8.06 -7.01
N LEU A 219 3.81 -8.42 -8.29
CA LEU A 219 2.79 -8.14 -9.28
C LEU A 219 1.63 -9.09 -9.07
N HIS A 220 0.44 -8.54 -8.89
CA HIS A 220 -0.80 -9.30 -8.73
C HIS A 220 -1.83 -8.76 -9.72
N PHE A 221 -2.47 -9.69 -10.40
CA PHE A 221 -3.46 -9.43 -11.41
C PHE A 221 -4.69 -10.28 -11.14
N VAL A 222 -5.85 -9.78 -11.53
CA VAL A 222 -7.10 -10.54 -11.56
C VAL A 222 -7.50 -10.66 -13.02
N VAL A 223 -7.76 -11.87 -13.48
CA VAL A 223 -8.12 -12.16 -14.89
C VAL A 223 -9.43 -12.91 -14.98
N ARG A 224 -10.17 -12.67 -16.06
CA ARG A 224 -11.46 -13.27 -16.34
C ARG A 224 -11.29 -14.64 -16.98
N GLY A 225 -11.93 -15.66 -16.41
CA GLY A 225 -12.10 -16.97 -17.02
C GLY A 225 -13.19 -16.98 -18.10
N SER A 226 -13.28 -18.07 -18.86
CA SER A 226 -14.24 -18.26 -19.96
C SER A 226 -15.71 -18.22 -19.51
N THR A 227 -15.98 -18.53 -18.25
CA THR A 227 -17.31 -18.45 -17.63
C THR A 227 -17.51 -17.15 -16.85
N GLY A 228 -16.61 -16.17 -17.00
CA GLY A 228 -16.61 -14.95 -16.20
C GLY A 228 -15.96 -15.08 -14.82
N THR A 229 -15.58 -16.30 -14.40
CA THR A 229 -14.96 -16.55 -13.09
C THR A 229 -13.62 -15.82 -12.94
N PRO A 230 -13.42 -14.98 -11.91
CA PRO A 230 -12.16 -14.29 -11.70
C PRO A 230 -11.09 -15.24 -11.14
N TYR A 231 -9.86 -15.10 -11.63
CA TYR A 231 -8.69 -15.83 -11.13
C TYR A 231 -7.56 -14.86 -10.78
N ASP A 232 -6.86 -15.12 -9.69
CA ASP A 232 -5.66 -14.40 -9.30
C ASP A 232 -4.47 -14.92 -10.11
N VAL A 233 -3.65 -14.02 -10.64
CA VAL A 233 -2.36 -14.32 -11.25
C VAL A 233 -1.30 -13.50 -10.51
N ARG A 234 -0.31 -14.16 -9.93
CA ARG A 234 0.73 -13.52 -9.12
C ARG A 234 2.11 -13.81 -9.67
N LEU A 235 2.97 -12.81 -9.72
CA LEU A 235 4.40 -13.01 -9.92
C LEU A 235 5.00 -13.59 -8.63
N VAL A 236 5.65 -14.74 -8.74
CA VAL A 236 6.25 -15.47 -7.64
C VAL A 236 7.68 -15.85 -7.99
N GLU A 237 8.54 -15.91 -6.97
CA GLU A 237 9.91 -16.40 -7.10
C GLU A 237 9.91 -17.95 -7.09
N GLY A 238 10.44 -18.56 -8.15
CA GLY A 238 10.65 -20.00 -8.29
C GLY A 238 12.12 -20.37 -8.14
N ARG A 239 12.45 -21.67 -8.29
CA ARG A 239 13.85 -22.13 -8.31
C ARG A 239 14.61 -21.59 -9.52
N ASP A 240 13.92 -21.44 -10.64
CA ASP A 240 14.49 -21.08 -11.95
C ASP A 240 14.20 -19.60 -12.29
N GLY A 241 14.00 -18.75 -11.28
CA GLY A 241 13.68 -17.33 -11.45
C GLY A 241 12.21 -16.98 -11.28
N LEU A 242 11.82 -15.80 -11.78
CA LEU A 242 10.47 -15.26 -11.64
C LEU A 242 9.48 -15.97 -12.56
N ARG A 243 8.31 -16.30 -12.04
CA ARG A 243 7.23 -16.92 -12.83
C ARG A 243 5.86 -16.45 -12.36
N LEU A 244 4.87 -16.55 -13.24
CA LEU A 244 3.48 -16.31 -12.87
C LEU A 244 2.82 -17.58 -12.29
N ARG A 245 1.95 -17.39 -11.30
CA ARG A 245 1.10 -18.44 -10.74
C ARG A 245 -0.36 -18.02 -10.80
N CYS A 246 -1.19 -18.82 -11.44
CA CYS A 246 -2.64 -18.57 -11.55
C CYS A 246 -3.43 -19.47 -10.58
N SER A 247 -4.53 -18.95 -10.02
CA SER A 247 -5.43 -19.71 -9.14
C SER A 247 -6.46 -20.59 -9.87
N CYS A 248 -6.47 -20.60 -11.21
CA CYS A 248 -7.41 -21.41 -11.98
C CYS A 248 -7.16 -22.92 -11.83
N ALA A 249 -8.21 -23.74 -11.97
CA ALA A 249 -8.10 -25.18 -11.86
C ALA A 249 -7.07 -25.78 -12.85
N GLY A 250 -7.00 -25.24 -14.06
CA GLY A 250 -6.03 -25.66 -15.07
C GLY A 250 -4.57 -25.43 -14.68
N ALA A 251 -4.29 -24.41 -13.85
CA ALA A 251 -2.94 -24.10 -13.38
C ALA A 251 -2.36 -25.18 -12.44
N ARG A 252 -3.21 -26.06 -11.89
CA ARG A 252 -2.78 -27.22 -11.09
C ARG A 252 -2.05 -28.27 -11.94
N PHE A 253 -2.38 -28.36 -13.23
CA PHE A 253 -1.86 -29.39 -14.15
C PHE A 253 -0.94 -28.79 -15.22
N ARG A 254 -1.18 -27.55 -15.64
CA ARG A 254 -0.35 -26.79 -16.57
C ARG A 254 -0.03 -25.40 -16.00
N PRO A 255 1.19 -25.17 -15.48
CA PRO A 255 1.59 -23.88 -14.91
C PRO A 255 1.46 -22.71 -15.90
N ASP A 256 1.58 -22.98 -17.20
CA ASP A 256 1.43 -22.06 -18.33
C ASP A 256 -0.03 -22.00 -18.84
N CYS A 257 -0.99 -21.94 -17.92
CA CYS A 257 -2.40 -21.88 -18.30
C CYS A 257 -2.68 -20.69 -19.23
N ARG A 258 -3.80 -20.70 -19.96
CA ARG A 258 -4.13 -19.63 -20.92
C ARG A 258 -4.04 -18.23 -20.33
N HIS A 259 -4.38 -18.06 -19.05
CA HIS A 259 -4.34 -16.77 -18.39
C HIS A 259 -2.91 -16.31 -18.12
N VAL A 260 -2.02 -17.22 -17.73
CA VAL A 260 -0.59 -16.93 -17.56
C VAL A 260 0.05 -16.55 -18.89
N ARG A 261 -0.26 -17.28 -19.98
CA ARG A 261 0.26 -16.99 -21.31
C ARG A 261 -0.21 -15.63 -21.84
N ALA A 262 -1.52 -15.37 -21.77
CA ALA A 262 -2.09 -14.08 -22.19
C ALA A 262 -1.42 -12.92 -21.45
N LEU A 263 -1.31 -13.01 -20.12
CA LEU A 263 -0.72 -11.97 -19.30
C LEU A 263 0.79 -11.80 -19.56
N ALA A 264 1.53 -12.89 -19.75
CA ALA A 264 2.95 -12.84 -20.10
C ALA A 264 3.21 -12.23 -21.49
N ASN A 265 2.25 -12.36 -22.41
CA ASN A 265 2.28 -11.73 -23.74
C ASN A 265 1.82 -10.26 -23.72
N GLY A 266 1.38 -9.75 -22.56
CA GLY A 266 0.87 -8.39 -22.43
C GLY A 266 -0.59 -8.20 -22.85
N GLU A 267 -1.34 -9.29 -23.02
CA GLU A 267 -2.76 -9.23 -23.34
C GLU A 267 -3.57 -8.80 -22.11
N ILE A 268 -4.33 -7.71 -22.24
CA ILE A 268 -5.09 -7.11 -21.14
C ILE A 268 -6.61 -7.23 -21.28
N ASP A 269 -7.12 -7.83 -22.36
CA ASP A 269 -8.57 -7.93 -22.62
C ASP A 269 -9.33 -8.70 -21.54
N ALA A 270 -8.67 -9.71 -20.97
CA ALA A 270 -9.21 -10.50 -19.86
C ALA A 270 -8.84 -9.92 -18.49
N LEU A 271 -8.08 -8.82 -18.42
CA LEU A 271 -7.66 -8.21 -17.17
C LEU A 271 -8.88 -7.58 -16.48
N LEU A 272 -9.13 -8.01 -15.25
CA LEU A 272 -10.15 -7.47 -14.36
C LEU A 272 -9.55 -6.55 -13.29
N SER A 273 -8.26 -6.72 -12.98
CA SER A 273 -7.54 -5.79 -12.11
C SER A 273 -7.17 -4.53 -12.88
N ASP A 274 -7.33 -3.38 -12.25
CA ASP A 274 -7.15 -2.07 -12.89
C ASP A 274 -5.69 -1.63 -12.88
N ASN A 275 -4.81 -2.50 -13.38
CA ASN A 275 -3.38 -2.30 -13.39
C ASN A 275 -2.72 -2.71 -14.72
N PRO A 276 -3.19 -2.20 -15.88
CA PRO A 276 -2.57 -2.49 -17.18
C PRO A 276 -1.10 -2.02 -17.25
N GLY A 277 -0.72 -0.99 -16.48
CA GLY A 277 0.67 -0.55 -16.35
C GLY A 277 1.58 -1.60 -15.70
N ASP A 278 1.05 -2.41 -14.78
CA ASP A 278 1.79 -3.51 -14.15
C ASP A 278 2.01 -4.67 -15.15
N VAL A 279 1.13 -4.82 -16.13
CA VAL A 279 1.29 -5.81 -17.22
C VAL A 279 2.43 -5.41 -18.15
N ALA A 280 2.62 -4.12 -18.42
CA ALA A 280 3.78 -3.64 -19.15
C ALA A 280 5.09 -3.86 -18.36
N ALA A 281 5.06 -3.65 -17.04
CA ALA A 281 6.21 -3.92 -16.17
C ALA A 281 6.57 -5.41 -16.10
N LEU A 282 5.55 -6.29 -16.10
CA LEU A 282 5.73 -7.75 -16.12
C LEU A 282 6.57 -8.22 -17.32
N ALA A 283 6.34 -7.66 -18.52
CA ALA A 283 7.10 -8.01 -19.72
C ALA A 283 8.61 -7.71 -19.59
N GLY A 284 8.97 -6.65 -18.87
CA GLY A 284 10.36 -6.33 -18.56
C GLY A 284 10.99 -7.30 -17.55
N LEU A 285 10.20 -7.84 -16.62
CA LEU A 285 10.69 -8.75 -15.57
C LEU A 285 10.87 -10.18 -16.05
N LEU A 286 9.99 -10.67 -16.94
CA LEU A 286 10.07 -12.04 -17.48
C LEU A 286 11.17 -12.22 -18.54
N ARG A 287 11.72 -11.14 -19.10
CA ARG A 287 12.80 -11.18 -20.11
C ARG A 287 14.22 -11.16 -19.52
N VAL A 288 14.35 -10.94 -18.21
CA VAL A 288 15.64 -10.80 -17.49
C VAL A 288 15.94 -12.04 -16.63
N GLY A 289 15.07 -13.05 -16.66
CA GLY A 289 15.22 -14.33 -15.96
C GLY A 289 15.68 -15.45 -16.89
#